data_AF-A0A285TYR5-F1
#
_entry.id   AF-A0A285TYR5-F1
#
_cell.length_a   1.000
_cell.length_b   1.000
_cell.length_c   1.000
_cell.angle_alpha   90.00
_cell.angle_beta   90.00
_cell.angle_gamma   90.00
#
_symmetry.space_group_name_H-M   'P 1'
#
loop_
_entity.id
_entity.type
_entity.pdbx_description
1 polymer ?
#
loop_
_entity_poly.entity_id
_entity_poly.type
_entity_poly.pdbx_seq_one_letter_code
_entity_poly.pdbx_strand_id
1 'polypeptide(L)'
;MTKKQLNILEIYLQLAQKRDQTKRDLEALEAALSKFDLIAVETQNLLEAQISSSATPDDAEQIFSGLTQAEMAYKALLIIGRPLSAPEILDVWSKHDCAPDSVNPLTQVQTALRQRAKKHDDVMKVSDDKWGLRAWYPGEEKKEPQKAVKTQQQVHVSRTVEGIKQAKQKGRHHGAPPRLRPEHWELATQLIKEGASLREIHRQIVQMTPAGEKPASYQSVHHYKDRFLNADPYPENWKVFFESPQQSDADSEPRIRVIK
;
A
#
# COMPACT_ATOMS: atom_id res chain seq x y z
N MET A 1 -71.67 -33.04 -10.66
CA MET A 1 -70.24 -32.78 -10.35
C MET A 1 -70.05 -32.78 -8.85
N THR A 2 -69.05 -33.50 -8.34
CA THR A 2 -68.76 -33.53 -6.89
C THR A 2 -67.93 -32.31 -6.48
N LYS A 3 -68.02 -31.86 -5.22
CA LYS A 3 -67.20 -30.74 -4.70
C LYS A 3 -65.69 -30.92 -4.96
N LYS A 4 -65.21 -32.16 -4.98
CA LYS A 4 -63.81 -32.49 -5.31
C LYS A 4 -63.47 -32.18 -6.77
N GLN A 5 -64.38 -32.43 -7.72
CA GLN A 5 -64.17 -32.13 -9.14
C GLN A 5 -64.10 -30.62 -9.40
N LEU A 6 -64.91 -29.82 -8.69
CA LEU A 6 -64.87 -28.35 -8.77
C LEU A 6 -63.54 -27.77 -8.28
N ASN A 7 -63.02 -28.25 -7.13
CA ASN A 7 -61.75 -27.78 -6.58
C ASN A 7 -60.57 -28.13 -7.50
N ILE A 8 -60.57 -29.33 -8.11
CA ILE A 8 -59.55 -29.72 -9.08
C ILE A 8 -59.54 -28.77 -10.29
N LEU A 9 -60.71 -28.40 -10.83
CA LEU A 9 -60.80 -27.48 -11.96
C LEU A 9 -60.32 -26.06 -11.60
N GLU A 10 -60.60 -25.60 -10.39
CA GLU A 10 -60.12 -24.31 -9.90
C GLU A 10 -58.59 -24.27 -9.80
N ILE A 11 -57.98 -25.36 -9.33
CA ILE A 11 -56.51 -25.52 -9.31
C ILE A 11 -55.94 -25.50 -10.74
N TYR A 12 -56.54 -26.22 -11.68
CA TYR A 12 -56.09 -26.21 -13.07
C TYR A 12 -56.19 -24.82 -13.71
N LEU A 13 -57.23 -24.06 -13.40
CA LEU A 13 -57.39 -22.70 -13.89
C LEU A 13 -56.31 -21.77 -13.32
N GLN A 14 -56.03 -21.85 -12.02
CA GLN A 14 -54.96 -21.07 -11.39
C GLN A 14 -53.57 -21.42 -11.97
N LEU A 15 -53.31 -22.70 -12.25
CA LEU A 15 -52.06 -23.14 -12.88
C LEU A 15 -51.94 -22.62 -14.32
N ALA A 16 -53.03 -22.62 -15.10
CA ALA A 16 -53.05 -22.07 -16.44
C ALA A 16 -52.76 -20.55 -16.43
N GLN A 17 -53.39 -19.81 -15.52
CA GLN A 17 -53.15 -18.38 -15.34
C GLN A 17 -51.70 -18.08 -14.95
N LYS A 18 -51.13 -18.84 -14.00
CA LYS A 18 -49.72 -18.69 -13.60
C LYS A 18 -48.77 -18.97 -14.76
N ARG A 19 -49.03 -20.02 -15.56
CA ARG A 19 -48.23 -20.34 -16.75
C ARG A 19 -48.24 -19.18 -17.76
N ASP A 20 -49.40 -18.61 -18.01
CA ASP A 20 -49.53 -17.51 -18.97
C ASP A 20 -48.91 -16.21 -18.44
N GLN A 21 -48.90 -16.01 -17.13
CA GLN A 21 -48.15 -14.91 -16.51
C GLN A 21 -46.63 -15.11 -16.68
N THR A 22 -46.11 -16.30 -16.38
CA THR A 22 -44.67 -16.59 -16.54
C THR A 22 -44.18 -16.45 -17.98
N LYS A 23 -45.04 -16.74 -18.97
CA LYS A 23 -44.70 -16.52 -20.39
C LYS A 23 -44.55 -15.04 -20.71
N ARG A 24 -45.48 -14.20 -20.23
CA ARG A 24 -45.41 -12.75 -20.40
C ARG A 24 -44.18 -12.15 -19.72
N ASP A 25 -43.83 -12.66 -18.55
CA ASP A 25 -42.63 -12.20 -17.82
C ASP A 25 -41.34 -12.59 -18.57
N LEU A 26 -41.29 -13.78 -19.18
CA LEU A 26 -40.16 -14.20 -20.02
C LEU A 26 -40.02 -13.33 -21.28
N GLU A 27 -41.11 -13.07 -22.00
CA GLU A 27 -41.11 -12.20 -23.18
C GLU A 27 -40.64 -10.78 -22.82
N ALA A 28 -41.03 -10.26 -21.65
CA ALA A 28 -40.58 -8.95 -21.17
C ALA A 28 -39.08 -8.92 -20.83
N LEU A 29 -38.54 -10.00 -20.26
CA LEU A 29 -37.11 -10.13 -19.98
C LEU A 29 -36.28 -10.26 -21.27
N GLU A 30 -36.75 -11.03 -22.24
CA GLU A 30 -36.09 -11.14 -23.55
C GLU A 30 -36.08 -9.79 -24.30
N ALA A 31 -37.19 -9.05 -24.27
CA ALA A 31 -37.24 -7.70 -24.83
C ALA A 31 -36.33 -6.70 -24.10
N ALA A 32 -36.15 -6.85 -22.78
CA ALA A 32 -35.22 -6.04 -22.01
C ALA A 32 -33.75 -6.37 -22.34
N LEU A 33 -33.41 -7.66 -22.46
CA LEU A 33 -32.08 -8.13 -22.85
C LEU A 33 -31.70 -7.65 -24.25
N SER A 34 -32.62 -7.71 -25.21
CA SER A 34 -32.37 -7.19 -26.57
C SER A 34 -32.03 -5.69 -26.59
N LYS A 35 -32.63 -4.89 -25.68
CA LYS A 35 -32.27 -3.47 -25.53
C LYS A 35 -30.88 -3.28 -24.92
N PHE A 36 -30.45 -4.16 -24.02
CA PHE A 36 -29.10 -4.14 -23.47
C PHE A 36 -28.04 -4.48 -24.52
N ASP A 37 -28.32 -5.45 -25.40
CA ASP A 37 -27.40 -5.80 -26.51
C ASP A 37 -27.21 -4.63 -27.48
N LEU A 38 -28.27 -3.89 -27.78
CA LEU A 38 -28.21 -2.68 -28.60
C LEU A 38 -27.31 -1.60 -27.98
N ILE A 39 -27.45 -1.36 -26.68
CA ILE A 39 -26.60 -0.39 -25.94
C ILE A 39 -25.15 -0.86 -25.90
N ALA A 40 -24.91 -2.16 -25.69
CA ALA A 40 -23.56 -2.73 -25.69
C ALA A 40 -22.86 -2.54 -27.04
N VAL A 41 -23.55 -2.83 -28.15
CA VAL A 41 -23.01 -2.63 -29.50
C VAL A 41 -22.77 -1.15 -29.81
N GLU A 42 -23.68 -0.26 -29.40
CA GLU A 42 -23.51 1.18 -29.62
C GLU A 42 -22.34 1.76 -28.82
N THR A 43 -22.15 1.32 -27.57
CA THR A 43 -20.97 1.71 -26.77
C THR A 43 -19.67 1.15 -27.32
N GLN A 44 -19.67 -0.06 -27.87
CA GLN A 44 -18.48 -0.66 -28.49
C GLN A 44 -18.09 0.04 -29.78
N ASN A 45 -19.06 0.39 -30.63
CA ASN A 45 -18.83 1.16 -31.85
C ASN A 45 -18.30 2.58 -31.57
N LEU A 46 -18.78 3.23 -30.51
CA LEU A 46 -18.27 4.54 -30.09
C LEU A 46 -16.82 4.46 -29.59
N LEU A 47 -16.47 3.37 -28.91
CA LEU A 47 -15.09 3.12 -28.45
C LEU A 47 -14.15 2.80 -29.63
N GLU A 48 -14.60 1.98 -30.58
CA GLU A 48 -13.84 1.66 -31.79
C GLU A 48 -13.65 2.87 -32.71
N ALA A 49 -14.66 3.74 -32.84
CA ALA A 49 -14.54 4.99 -33.60
C ALA A 49 -13.55 5.98 -32.95
N GLN A 50 -13.44 5.98 -31.62
CA GLN A 50 -12.41 6.75 -30.91
C GLN A 50 -11.00 6.19 -31.14
N ILE A 51 -10.86 4.87 -31.29
CA ILE A 51 -9.58 4.18 -31.54
C ILE A 51 -9.15 4.29 -33.01
N SER A 52 -10.08 4.24 -33.98
CA SER A 52 -9.78 4.27 -35.41
C SER A 52 -9.38 5.65 -35.96
N SER A 53 -9.47 6.73 -35.18
CA SER A 53 -9.08 8.07 -35.64
C SER A 53 -7.59 8.40 -35.49
N SER A 54 -6.74 7.48 -34.99
CA SER A 54 -5.30 7.77 -34.81
C SER A 54 -4.34 6.58 -34.90
N ALA A 55 -4.54 5.58 -35.78
CA ALA A 55 -3.65 4.41 -35.81
C ALA A 55 -3.05 4.05 -37.19
N THR A 56 -1.77 4.34 -37.34
CA THR A 56 -0.79 3.71 -38.24
C THR A 56 -0.18 2.44 -37.59
N PRO A 57 0.56 1.58 -38.33
CA PRO A 57 1.07 0.31 -37.81
C PRO A 57 2.10 0.40 -36.67
N ASP A 58 2.65 1.59 -36.37
CA ASP A 58 3.56 1.84 -35.23
C ASP A 58 2.81 2.02 -33.89
N ASP A 59 1.48 2.04 -33.88
CA ASP A 59 0.70 2.43 -32.70
C ASP A 59 0.45 1.31 -31.67
N ALA A 60 0.95 0.09 -31.92
CA ALA A 60 0.94 -0.99 -30.93
C ALA A 60 1.89 -0.74 -29.74
N GLU A 61 2.97 0.03 -29.96
CA GLU A 61 3.89 0.48 -28.91
C GLU A 61 3.28 1.63 -28.07
N GLN A 62 2.27 2.33 -28.60
CA GLN A 62 1.67 3.48 -27.94
C GLN A 62 0.52 3.16 -26.99
N ILE A 63 0.03 1.92 -26.94
CA ILE A 63 -1.17 1.55 -26.16
C ILE A 63 -1.02 1.96 -24.68
N PHE A 64 0.18 1.78 -24.13
CA PHE A 64 0.50 2.09 -22.73
C PHE A 64 1.45 3.28 -22.56
N SER A 65 1.94 3.86 -23.66
CA SER A 65 2.86 5.00 -23.63
C SER A 65 2.22 6.21 -22.95
N GLY A 66 2.98 6.89 -22.07
CA GLY A 66 2.52 8.09 -21.36
C GLY A 66 1.44 7.86 -20.29
N LEU A 67 1.00 6.63 -20.07
CA LEU A 67 0.00 6.30 -19.05
C LEU A 67 0.63 6.04 -17.69
N THR A 68 -0.08 6.41 -16.64
CA THR A 68 0.29 6.01 -15.27
C THR A 68 0.06 4.52 -15.07
N GLN A 69 0.75 3.90 -14.10
CA GLN A 69 0.56 2.47 -13.77
C GLN A 69 -0.91 2.10 -13.48
N ALA A 70 -1.69 3.03 -12.90
CA ALA A 70 -3.11 2.83 -12.66
C ALA A 70 -3.94 2.82 -13.95
N GLU A 71 -3.57 3.64 -14.94
CA GLU A 71 -4.19 3.67 -16.27
C GLU A 71 -3.81 2.47 -17.11
N MET A 72 -2.54 2.05 -17.05
CA MET A 72 -2.10 0.83 -17.69
C MET A 72 -2.84 -0.40 -17.14
N ALA A 73 -3.07 -0.47 -15.83
CA ALA A 73 -3.77 -1.61 -15.23
C ALA A 73 -5.24 -1.66 -15.67
N TYR A 74 -5.88 -0.48 -15.76
CA TYR A 74 -7.25 -0.36 -16.25
C TYR A 74 -7.38 -0.69 -17.74
N LYS A 75 -6.48 -0.16 -18.59
CA LYS A 75 -6.43 -0.52 -20.01
C LYS A 75 -6.21 -2.01 -20.21
N ALA A 76 -5.36 -2.65 -19.41
CA ALA A 76 -5.17 -4.11 -19.48
C ALA A 76 -6.48 -4.87 -19.20
N LEU A 77 -7.29 -4.42 -18.24
CA LEU A 77 -8.62 -5.00 -17.98
C LEU A 77 -9.60 -4.76 -19.13
N LEU A 78 -9.59 -3.56 -19.72
CA LEU A 78 -10.43 -3.23 -20.89
C LEU A 78 -10.09 -4.09 -22.11
N ILE A 79 -8.80 -4.20 -22.45
CA ILE A 79 -8.33 -4.93 -23.63
C ILE A 79 -8.67 -6.42 -23.54
N ILE A 80 -8.49 -7.01 -22.36
CA ILE A 80 -8.68 -8.46 -22.21
C ILE A 80 -10.14 -8.83 -21.92
N GLY A 81 -10.96 -7.90 -21.41
CA GLY A 81 -12.41 -8.09 -21.27
C GLY A 81 -12.84 -9.12 -20.22
N ARG A 82 -11.94 -9.57 -19.34
CA ARG A 82 -12.24 -10.50 -18.23
C ARG A 82 -11.50 -10.10 -16.95
N PRO A 83 -11.92 -10.60 -15.77
CA PRO A 83 -11.17 -10.38 -14.55
C PRO A 83 -9.76 -10.96 -14.62
N LEU A 84 -8.77 -10.16 -14.26
CA LEU A 84 -7.35 -10.51 -14.29
C LEU A 84 -6.73 -10.45 -12.90
N SER A 85 -5.76 -11.31 -12.68
CA SER A 85 -4.87 -11.27 -11.53
C SER A 85 -3.69 -10.32 -11.74
N ALA A 86 -3.06 -9.89 -10.66
CA ALA A 86 -1.87 -9.06 -10.73
C ALA A 86 -0.73 -9.62 -11.62
N PRO A 87 -0.40 -10.94 -11.59
CA PRO A 87 0.58 -11.50 -12.53
C PRO A 87 0.09 -11.47 -13.98
N GLU A 88 -1.18 -11.76 -14.26
CA GLU A 88 -1.71 -11.69 -15.63
C GLU A 88 -1.65 -10.25 -16.20
N ILE A 89 -1.89 -9.24 -15.36
CA ILE A 89 -1.76 -7.83 -15.77
C ILE A 89 -0.29 -7.48 -16.07
N LEU A 90 0.63 -8.00 -15.26
CA LEU A 90 2.07 -7.82 -15.48
C LEU A 90 2.52 -8.50 -16.78
N ASP A 91 2.00 -9.68 -17.09
CA ASP A 91 2.26 -10.36 -18.36
C ASP A 91 1.77 -9.55 -19.56
N VAL A 92 0.60 -8.92 -19.45
CA VAL A 92 0.11 -7.99 -20.48
C VAL A 92 1.07 -6.82 -20.64
N TRP A 93 1.49 -6.17 -19.54
CA TRP A 93 2.46 -5.07 -19.62
C TRP A 93 3.79 -5.50 -20.24
N SER A 94 4.23 -6.71 -19.93
CA SER A 94 5.50 -7.26 -20.44
C SER A 94 5.44 -7.55 -21.94
N LYS A 95 4.26 -7.93 -22.47
CA LYS A 95 4.04 -8.10 -23.92
C LYS A 95 4.06 -6.78 -24.71
N HIS A 96 3.93 -5.66 -24.02
CA HIS A 96 3.94 -4.32 -24.60
C HIS A 96 5.12 -3.48 -24.11
N ASP A 97 6.20 -4.13 -23.64
CA ASP A 97 7.43 -3.49 -23.18
C ASP A 97 7.25 -2.38 -22.12
N CYS A 98 6.19 -2.51 -21.30
CA CYS A 98 5.80 -1.55 -20.26
C CYS A 98 5.93 -2.13 -18.84
N ALA A 99 6.77 -3.16 -18.67
CA ALA A 99 6.99 -3.77 -17.37
C ALA A 99 7.70 -2.80 -16.40
N PRO A 100 7.25 -2.67 -15.13
CA PRO A 100 7.88 -1.79 -14.17
C PRO A 100 9.25 -2.29 -13.69
N ASP A 101 10.25 -1.41 -13.68
CA ASP A 101 11.63 -1.66 -13.20
C ASP A 101 11.77 -1.84 -11.67
N SER A 102 10.72 -2.25 -10.99
CA SER A 102 10.71 -2.31 -9.54
C SER A 102 11.18 -3.65 -9.00
N VAL A 103 11.77 -3.65 -7.80
CA VAL A 103 12.15 -4.86 -7.06
C VAL A 103 10.95 -5.78 -6.79
N ASN A 104 9.72 -5.25 -6.80
CA ASN A 104 8.49 -6.04 -6.59
C ASN A 104 7.35 -5.56 -7.50
N PRO A 105 7.33 -5.99 -8.78
CA PRO A 105 6.42 -5.47 -9.80
C PRO A 105 4.96 -5.84 -9.51
N LEU A 106 4.72 -7.03 -8.93
CA LEU A 106 3.38 -7.47 -8.53
C LEU A 106 2.76 -6.55 -7.48
N THR A 107 3.56 -6.11 -6.49
CA THR A 107 3.08 -5.21 -5.45
C THR A 107 2.74 -3.83 -6.02
N GLN A 108 3.46 -3.37 -7.04
CA GLN A 108 3.13 -2.13 -7.74
C GLN A 108 1.80 -2.23 -8.48
N VAL A 109 1.58 -3.30 -9.25
CA VAL A 109 0.31 -3.55 -9.94
C VAL A 109 -0.86 -3.55 -8.95
N GLN A 110 -0.73 -4.28 -7.84
CA GLN A 110 -1.77 -4.33 -6.80
C GLN A 110 -2.02 -2.95 -6.18
N THR A 111 -0.96 -2.17 -5.94
CA THR A 111 -1.07 -0.83 -5.37
C THR A 111 -1.76 0.12 -6.34
N ALA A 112 -1.41 0.07 -7.62
CA ALA A 112 -2.04 0.86 -8.67
C ALA A 112 -3.55 0.58 -8.78
N LEU A 113 -3.94 -0.70 -8.80
CA LEU A 113 -5.36 -1.10 -8.83
C LEU A 113 -6.13 -0.67 -7.59
N ARG A 114 -5.54 -0.81 -6.38
CA ARG A 114 -6.16 -0.33 -5.13
C ARG A 114 -6.34 1.18 -5.12
N GLN A 115 -5.34 1.93 -5.58
CA GLN A 115 -5.43 3.39 -5.66
C GLN A 115 -6.50 3.82 -6.66
N ARG A 116 -6.59 3.14 -7.80
CA ARG A 116 -7.61 3.42 -8.80
C ARG A 116 -9.02 3.12 -8.30
N ALA A 117 -9.23 1.95 -7.70
CA ALA A 117 -10.50 1.59 -7.06
C ALA A 117 -10.94 2.65 -6.03
N LYS A 118 -9.98 3.21 -5.27
CA LYS A 118 -10.27 4.25 -4.29
C LYS A 118 -10.59 5.62 -4.93
N LYS A 119 -9.87 6.00 -5.99
CA LYS A 119 -9.96 7.35 -6.60
C LYS A 119 -11.09 7.47 -7.63
N HIS A 120 -11.21 6.48 -8.51
CA HIS A 120 -12.09 6.52 -9.69
C HIS A 120 -13.29 5.58 -9.56
N ASP A 121 -13.20 4.56 -8.71
CA ASP A 121 -14.26 3.57 -8.50
C ASP A 121 -14.72 2.85 -9.78
N ASP A 122 -13.84 2.75 -10.78
CA ASP A 122 -14.07 2.10 -12.07
C ASP A 122 -13.55 0.65 -12.12
N VAL A 123 -12.70 0.28 -11.15
CA VAL A 123 -12.17 -1.07 -10.95
C VAL A 123 -12.53 -1.59 -9.57
N MET A 124 -12.78 -2.89 -9.47
CA MET A 124 -13.10 -3.56 -8.22
C MET A 124 -12.40 -4.91 -8.08
N LYS A 125 -12.22 -5.34 -6.83
CA LYS A 125 -11.68 -6.64 -6.51
C LYS A 125 -12.81 -7.68 -6.54
N VAL A 126 -12.73 -8.62 -7.48
CA VAL A 126 -13.77 -9.64 -7.72
C VAL A 126 -13.53 -10.88 -6.83
N SER A 127 -12.27 -11.26 -6.66
CA SER A 127 -11.84 -12.35 -5.76
C SER A 127 -10.51 -11.99 -5.08
N ASP A 128 -10.01 -12.82 -4.17
CA ASP A 128 -8.80 -12.55 -3.40
C ASP A 128 -7.58 -12.16 -4.24
N ASP A 129 -7.49 -12.65 -5.48
CA ASP A 129 -6.38 -12.38 -6.37
C ASP A 129 -6.79 -11.75 -7.72
N LYS A 130 -8.08 -11.51 -7.98
CA LYS A 130 -8.57 -10.98 -9.26
C LYS A 130 -9.23 -9.63 -9.16
N TRP A 131 -8.99 -8.82 -10.18
CA TRP A 131 -9.54 -7.49 -10.40
C TRP A 131 -10.36 -7.47 -11.67
N GLY A 132 -11.43 -6.68 -11.67
CA GLY A 132 -12.29 -6.48 -12.83
C GLY A 132 -12.82 -5.06 -12.90
N LEU A 133 -13.45 -4.72 -14.03
CA LEU A 133 -14.12 -3.44 -14.18
C LEU A 133 -15.46 -3.46 -13.44
N ARG A 134 -15.80 -2.36 -12.77
CA ARG A 134 -17.10 -2.22 -12.09
C ARG A 134 -18.27 -2.31 -13.08
N ALA A 135 -18.07 -1.86 -14.32
CA ALA A 135 -19.07 -1.98 -15.39
C ALA A 135 -19.51 -3.41 -15.67
N TRP A 136 -18.67 -4.43 -15.39
CA TRP A 136 -19.02 -5.84 -15.58
C TRP A 136 -19.93 -6.40 -14.48
N TYR A 137 -20.08 -5.69 -13.36
CA TYR A 137 -20.81 -6.15 -12.17
C TYR A 137 -21.86 -5.10 -11.74
N PRO A 138 -22.88 -4.83 -12.56
CA PRO A 138 -23.94 -3.90 -12.20
C PRO A 138 -24.71 -4.42 -10.99
N GLY A 139 -24.81 -3.61 -9.93
CA GLY A 139 -25.54 -3.95 -8.71
C GLY A 139 -24.73 -4.64 -7.62
N GLU A 140 -23.45 -4.95 -7.83
CA GLU A 140 -22.59 -5.34 -6.70
C GLU A 140 -22.24 -4.11 -5.84
N GLU A 141 -22.84 -4.05 -4.65
CA GLU A 141 -22.44 -3.10 -3.62
C GLU A 141 -20.94 -3.26 -3.32
N LYS A 142 -20.27 -2.14 -3.00
CA LYS A 142 -18.87 -2.20 -2.56
C LYS A 142 -18.81 -3.18 -1.39
N LYS A 143 -18.18 -4.35 -1.60
CA LYS A 143 -17.63 -5.10 -0.49
C LYS A 143 -16.62 -4.17 0.15
N GLU A 144 -17.03 -3.45 1.20
CA GLU A 144 -16.10 -2.74 2.04
C GLU A 144 -14.99 -3.74 2.33
N PRO A 145 -13.71 -3.38 2.12
CA PRO A 145 -12.63 -4.28 2.46
C PRO A 145 -12.87 -4.62 3.92
N GLN A 146 -13.22 -5.88 4.20
CA GLN A 146 -13.29 -6.38 5.57
C GLN A 146 -11.95 -5.98 6.13
N LYS A 147 -11.95 -4.98 7.01
CA LYS A 147 -10.73 -4.39 7.55
C LYS A 147 -10.00 -5.59 8.13
N ALA A 148 -8.94 -6.02 7.45
CA ALA A 148 -8.08 -7.08 7.94
C ALA A 148 -7.76 -6.67 9.37
N VAL A 149 -8.22 -7.53 10.26
CA VAL A 149 -8.75 -7.12 11.55
C VAL A 149 -7.70 -6.28 12.28
N LYS A 150 -8.15 -5.22 12.95
CA LYS A 150 -7.36 -4.42 13.91
C LYS A 150 -6.51 -5.30 14.86
N THR A 151 -6.83 -6.59 14.97
CA THR A 151 -6.03 -7.65 15.59
C THR A 151 -4.57 -7.72 15.11
N GLN A 152 -4.20 -7.62 13.83
CA GLN A 152 -2.77 -7.71 13.47
C GLN A 152 -1.96 -6.51 13.95
N GLN A 153 -2.55 -5.31 13.87
CA GLN A 153 -1.92 -4.09 14.35
C GLN A 153 -1.89 -4.06 15.89
N GLN A 154 -2.95 -4.52 16.55
CA GLN A 154 -3.00 -4.66 18.01
C GLN A 154 -2.06 -5.76 18.53
N VAL A 155 -1.93 -6.88 17.83
CA VAL A 155 -0.97 -7.96 18.15
C VAL A 155 0.46 -7.49 17.91
N HIS A 156 0.71 -6.68 16.89
CA HIS A 156 2.02 -6.07 16.66
C HIS A 156 2.35 -5.02 17.73
N VAL A 157 1.38 -4.18 18.12
CA VAL A 157 1.54 -3.20 19.19
C VAL A 157 1.74 -3.92 20.53
N SER A 158 0.99 -4.97 20.85
CA SER A 158 1.15 -5.71 22.10
C SER A 158 2.50 -6.43 22.19
N ARG A 159 2.93 -7.10 21.10
CA ARG A 159 4.28 -7.69 21.01
C ARG A 159 5.39 -6.63 21.12
N THR A 160 5.19 -5.47 20.51
CA THR A 160 6.14 -4.36 20.60
C THR A 160 6.20 -3.81 22.03
N VAL A 161 5.07 -3.64 22.70
CA VAL A 161 4.99 -3.18 24.09
C VAL A 161 5.60 -4.21 25.06
N GLU A 162 5.37 -5.50 24.84
CA GLU A 162 6.00 -6.57 25.62
C GLU A 162 7.51 -6.64 25.39
N GLY A 163 7.96 -6.54 24.14
CA GLY A 163 9.39 -6.41 23.82
C GLY A 163 10.02 -5.18 24.48
N ILE A 164 9.29 -4.06 24.54
CA ILE A 164 9.72 -2.85 25.23
C ILE A 164 9.87 -3.08 26.73
N LYS A 165 8.88 -3.72 27.37
CA LYS A 165 8.91 -4.06 28.80
C LYS A 165 10.03 -5.03 29.13
N GLN A 166 10.23 -6.08 28.32
CA GLN A 166 11.28 -7.07 28.53
C GLN A 166 12.68 -6.48 28.35
N ALA A 167 12.90 -5.60 27.38
CA ALA A 167 14.22 -4.97 27.24
C ALA A 167 14.47 -3.95 28.36
N LYS A 168 13.44 -3.24 28.84
CA LYS A 168 13.52 -2.36 30.01
C LYS A 168 13.89 -3.13 31.27
N GLN A 169 13.33 -4.32 31.49
CA GLN A 169 13.70 -5.22 32.59
C GLN A 169 15.13 -5.76 32.47
N LYS A 170 15.63 -5.93 31.24
CA LYS A 170 17.01 -6.38 30.97
C LYS A 170 18.04 -5.24 30.92
N GLY A 171 17.67 -4.02 31.31
CA GLY A 171 18.56 -2.85 31.30
C GLY A 171 19.06 -2.45 29.92
N ARG A 172 18.43 -2.92 28.83
CA ARG A 172 18.82 -2.57 27.46
C ARG A 172 18.06 -1.34 27.01
N HIS A 173 18.77 -0.27 26.68
CA HIS A 173 18.18 0.94 26.12
C HIS A 173 17.65 0.70 24.70
N HIS A 174 16.44 1.20 24.42
CA HIS A 174 15.79 1.04 23.13
C HIS A 174 16.39 1.94 22.05
N GLY A 175 16.60 1.37 20.86
CA GLY A 175 17.02 2.09 19.66
C GLY A 175 18.53 2.16 19.47
N ALA A 176 18.94 2.28 18.20
CA ALA A 176 20.31 2.57 17.83
C ALA A 176 20.81 3.78 18.64
N PRO A 177 22.07 3.76 19.12
CA PRO A 177 22.61 4.91 19.85
C PRO A 177 22.44 6.17 19.00
N PRO A 178 22.05 7.31 19.61
CA PRO A 178 21.94 8.55 18.87
C PRO A 178 23.30 8.83 18.22
N ARG A 179 23.29 9.10 16.91
CA ARG A 179 24.50 9.44 16.13
C ARG A 179 24.92 10.87 16.44
N LEU A 180 25.25 11.13 17.69
CA LEU A 180 25.88 12.36 18.15
C LEU A 180 27.39 12.15 18.16
N ARG A 181 28.13 13.15 17.70
CA ARG A 181 29.59 13.18 17.77
C ARG A 181 30.05 13.35 19.21
N PRO A 182 31.22 12.83 19.61
CA PRO A 182 31.75 13.00 20.96
C PRO A 182 31.67 14.45 21.46
N GLU A 183 32.04 15.42 20.62
CA GLU A 183 31.98 16.84 20.97
C GLU A 183 30.53 17.34 21.21
N HIS A 184 29.56 16.83 20.44
CA HIS A 184 28.14 17.12 20.67
C HIS A 184 27.62 16.49 21.96
N TRP A 185 28.19 15.35 22.40
CA TRP A 185 27.85 14.72 23.67
C TRP A 185 28.32 15.57 24.85
N GLU A 186 29.55 16.08 24.81
CA GLU A 186 30.10 16.92 25.87
C GLU A 186 29.30 18.22 26.02
N LEU A 187 29.04 18.91 24.90
CA LEU A 187 28.24 20.12 24.86
C LEU A 187 26.82 19.86 25.39
N ALA A 188 26.15 18.80 24.92
CA ALA A 188 24.81 18.47 25.39
C ALA A 188 24.79 18.09 26.88
N THR A 189 25.82 17.39 27.38
CA THR A 189 25.97 17.06 28.81
C THR A 189 26.06 18.33 29.65
N GLN A 190 26.91 19.26 29.23
CA GLN A 190 27.13 20.52 29.94
C GLN A 190 25.84 21.35 29.99
N LEU A 191 25.18 21.54 28.84
CA LEU A 191 23.93 22.29 28.75
C LEU A 191 22.78 21.64 29.53
N ILE A 192 22.71 20.30 29.59
CA ILE A 192 21.71 19.61 30.42
C ILE A 192 21.97 19.87 31.91
N LYS A 193 23.24 19.85 32.35
CA LYS A 193 23.62 20.18 33.75
C LYS A 193 23.31 21.63 34.10
N GLU A 194 23.46 22.54 33.14
CA GLU A 194 23.12 23.97 33.26
C GLU A 194 21.60 24.25 33.16
N GLY A 195 20.78 23.21 32.95
CA GLY A 195 19.32 23.34 32.90
C GLY A 195 18.77 23.86 31.56
N ALA A 196 19.58 23.84 30.49
CA ALA A 196 19.18 24.34 29.19
C ALA A 196 18.00 23.58 28.57
N SER A 197 17.23 24.30 27.75
CA SER A 197 16.11 23.72 27.02
C SER A 197 16.58 22.82 25.87
N LEU A 198 15.76 21.82 25.49
CA LEU A 198 16.05 20.93 24.35
C LEU A 198 16.31 21.67 23.04
N ARG A 199 15.57 22.76 22.81
CA ARG A 199 15.72 23.60 21.62
C ARG A 199 17.05 24.33 21.60
N GLU A 200 17.53 24.74 22.76
CA GLU A 200 18.80 25.45 22.91
C GLU A 200 19.98 24.51 22.71
N ILE A 201 19.93 23.32 23.30
CA ILE A 201 20.93 22.26 23.08
C ILE A 201 21.01 21.92 21.60
N HIS A 202 19.87 21.67 20.94
CA HIS A 202 19.86 21.37 19.51
C HIS A 202 20.38 22.54 18.66
N ARG A 203 20.02 23.78 18.99
CA ARG A 203 20.50 24.97 18.27
C ARG A 203 22.02 25.08 18.34
N GLN A 204 22.62 24.90 19.52
CA GLN A 204 24.07 24.98 19.67
C GLN A 204 24.79 23.84 18.95
N ILE A 205 24.24 22.61 18.98
CA ILE A 205 24.78 21.48 18.21
C ILE A 205 24.75 21.75 16.69
N VAL A 206 23.67 22.34 16.19
CA VAL A 206 23.56 22.72 14.77
C VAL A 206 24.61 23.78 14.40
N GLN A 207 24.84 24.77 15.27
CA GLN A 207 25.83 25.84 15.04
C GLN A 207 27.27 25.34 15.07
N MET A 208 27.55 24.30 15.85
CA MET A 208 28.86 23.68 15.96
C MET A 208 29.14 22.66 14.85
N THR A 209 28.12 22.28 14.07
CA THR A 209 28.29 21.32 12.97
C THR A 209 28.99 22.01 11.79
N PRO A 210 30.12 21.47 11.28
CA PRO A 210 30.82 22.03 10.12
C PRO A 210 29.95 22.15 8.88
N ALA A 211 30.20 23.17 8.07
CA ALA A 211 29.53 23.35 6.78
C ALA A 211 29.83 22.17 5.84
N GLY A 212 28.78 21.46 5.42
CA GLY A 212 28.88 20.26 4.57
C GLY A 212 28.42 18.97 5.24
N GLU A 213 28.18 18.99 6.56
CA GLU A 213 27.76 17.82 7.31
C GLU A 213 26.32 17.94 7.80
N LYS A 214 25.62 16.81 7.90
CA LYS A 214 24.24 16.80 8.37
C LYS A 214 24.24 17.01 9.89
N PRO A 215 23.60 18.08 10.39
CA PRO A 215 23.53 18.32 11.84
C PRO A 215 22.73 17.21 12.53
N ALA A 216 23.00 17.03 13.82
CA ALA A 216 22.23 16.08 14.62
C ALA A 216 20.75 16.47 14.63
N SER A 217 19.86 15.49 14.44
CA SER A 217 18.43 15.76 14.45
C SER A 217 17.94 16.13 15.85
N TYR A 218 16.87 16.93 15.92
CA TYR A 218 16.20 17.27 17.17
C TYR A 218 15.77 16.02 17.97
N GLN A 219 15.33 14.97 17.27
CA GLN A 219 14.97 13.69 17.89
C GLN A 219 16.17 12.98 18.53
N SER A 220 17.36 13.11 17.93
CA SER A 220 18.60 12.55 18.50
C SER A 220 18.98 13.23 19.81
N VAL A 221 18.82 14.56 19.89
CA VAL A 221 19.06 15.35 21.12
C VAL A 221 18.01 15.06 22.18
N HIS A 222 16.74 14.89 21.79
CA HIS A 222 15.66 14.49 22.68
C HIS A 222 15.89 13.11 23.29
N HIS A 223 16.20 12.11 22.47
CA HIS A 223 16.55 10.77 22.96
C HIS A 223 17.78 10.78 23.88
N TYR A 224 18.74 11.65 23.61
CA TYR A 224 19.91 11.81 24.48
C TYR A 224 19.52 12.37 25.86
N LYS A 225 18.76 13.47 25.91
CA LYS A 225 18.30 14.07 27.17
C LYS A 225 17.41 13.09 27.97
N ASP A 226 16.50 12.40 27.29
CA ASP A 226 15.65 11.39 27.93
C ASP A 226 16.48 10.25 28.51
N ARG A 227 17.54 9.80 27.83
CA ARG A 227 18.43 8.77 28.38
C ARG A 227 19.24 9.29 29.56
N PHE A 228 19.79 10.51 29.46
CA PHE A 228 20.57 11.15 30.52
C PHE A 228 19.76 11.38 31.81
N LEU A 229 18.47 11.72 31.67
CA LEU A 229 17.59 11.96 32.82
C LEU A 229 16.97 10.69 33.41
N ASN A 230 16.86 9.59 32.65
CA ASN A 230 16.09 8.41 33.06
C ASN A 230 16.93 7.14 33.36
N ALA A 231 18.25 7.12 33.16
CA ALA A 231 19.08 5.99 33.56
C ALA A 231 20.56 6.36 33.74
N ASP A 232 21.20 5.66 34.70
CA ASP A 232 22.60 5.73 35.11
C ASP A 232 23.58 6.13 33.98
N PRO A 233 24.56 7.01 34.27
CA PRO A 233 25.66 7.24 33.35
C PRO A 233 26.27 5.89 33.01
N TYR A 234 26.48 5.62 31.72
CA TYR A 234 27.05 4.40 31.13
C TYR A 234 27.74 3.48 32.15
N PRO A 235 27.38 2.19 32.26
CA PRO A 235 28.08 1.32 33.19
C PRO A 235 29.59 1.35 32.86
N GLU A 236 30.41 1.51 33.89
CA GLU A 236 31.86 1.75 33.89
C GLU A 236 32.70 0.71 33.10
N ASN A 237 32.04 -0.30 32.53
CA ASN A 237 32.61 -1.37 31.72
C ASN A 237 32.61 -1.11 30.21
N TRP A 238 32.13 0.05 29.74
CA TRP A 238 32.42 0.50 28.37
C TRP A 238 33.74 1.29 28.34
N LYS A 239 34.86 0.56 28.35
CA LYS A 239 36.17 1.16 28.04
C LYS A 239 36.27 1.42 26.55
N VAL A 240 36.06 2.69 26.17
CA VAL A 240 36.45 3.18 24.84
C VAL A 240 37.99 3.29 24.86
N PHE A 241 38.67 2.31 24.27
CA PHE A 241 40.11 2.44 24.02
C PHE A 241 40.30 3.25 22.75
N PHE A 242 40.85 4.45 22.91
CA PHE A 242 41.49 5.16 21.82
C PHE A 242 42.90 4.58 21.68
N GLU A 243 43.10 3.66 20.75
CA GLU A 243 44.47 3.31 20.34
C GLU A 243 45.07 4.56 19.70
N SER A 244 46.04 5.17 20.38
CA SER A 244 46.86 6.21 19.77
C SER A 244 47.56 5.61 18.55
N PRO A 245 47.72 6.35 17.45
CA PRO A 245 48.42 5.84 16.27
C PRO A 245 49.80 5.36 16.70
N GLN A 246 50.15 4.11 16.35
CA GLN A 246 51.54 3.71 16.45
C GLN A 246 52.37 4.69 15.61
N GLN A 247 53.49 5.14 16.17
CA GLN A 247 54.36 6.23 15.73
C GLN A 247 54.90 6.14 14.28
N SER A 248 54.47 5.16 13.47
CA SER A 248 54.96 4.94 12.11
C SER A 248 54.02 5.37 10.98
N ASP A 249 52.75 5.72 11.23
CA ASP A 249 51.81 6.09 10.16
C ASP A 249 51.08 7.42 10.46
N ALA A 250 51.69 8.54 10.04
CA ALA A 250 51.19 9.89 10.29
C ALA A 250 49.90 10.27 9.52
N ASP A 251 49.41 9.42 8.62
CA ASP A 251 48.26 9.72 7.73
C ASP A 251 47.08 8.72 7.85
N SER A 252 47.00 7.93 8.92
CA SER A 252 45.89 6.98 9.10
C SER A 252 44.83 7.49 10.10
N GLU A 253 43.57 7.58 9.64
CA GLU A 253 42.42 7.95 10.47
C GLU A 253 42.21 6.96 11.64
N PRO A 254 41.79 7.44 12.82
CA PRO A 254 41.57 6.58 13.98
C PRO A 254 40.50 5.53 13.70
N ARG A 255 40.89 4.25 13.80
CA ARG A 255 39.97 3.12 13.60
C ARG A 255 39.31 2.73 14.91
N ILE A 256 37.99 2.87 14.96
CA ILE A 256 37.18 2.40 16.08
C ILE A 256 36.96 0.89 15.94
N ARG A 257 37.57 0.07 16.81
CA ARG A 257 37.21 -1.33 16.98
C ARG A 257 36.25 -1.49 18.15
N VAL A 258 35.07 -2.04 17.86
CA VAL A 258 34.10 -2.47 18.88
C VAL A 258 34.32 -3.96 19.10
N ILE A 259 34.78 -4.34 20.29
CA ILE A 259 34.89 -5.75 20.72
C ILE A 259 33.81 -6.00 21.78
N LYS A 260 33.15 -7.15 21.67
CA LYS A 260 32.04 -7.61 22.50
C LYS A 260 32.52 -8.24 23.80
#